data_AF-A0A8D0H9A4-F1
#
_entry.id   AF-A0A8D0H9A4-F1
#
_cell.length_a   1.000
_cell.length_b   1.000
_cell.length_c   1.000
_cell.angle_alpha   90.00
_cell.angle_beta   90.00
_cell.angle_gamma   90.00
#
_symmetry.space_group_name_H-M   'P 1'
#
loop_
_entity.id
_entity.type
_entity.pdbx_description
1 polymer ?
#
loop_
_entity_poly.entity_id
_entity_poly.type
_entity_poly.pdbx_seq_one_letter_code
_entity_poly.pdbx_strand_id
1 'polypeptide(L)'
;LALGDMQGAELAGVGDDTRSWGPPFVGRESVYFLSVNRNKKSIAVNMKNPKGAKIIRELAAVSDVFVENYVPGKLAKMGLGYEDINKIAPHIVYCSITGYGQTGPKFQQAGYDSVAAAVSGLLHITGPEDGEPIRPGVAMTDLATGLYTYGAIMAGLLQRYKTGKGLHIDCNLLSSQVACLTYIAGNYLNCQKEAKRWGTAHASIVPYQIYGIYIRTANPSC
;
A
#
# COMPACT_ATOMS: atom_id res chain seq x y z
N LEU A 1 14.76 -7.83 -2.57
CA LEU A 1 14.14 -8.64 -1.51
C LEU A 1 13.02 -7.86 -0.83
N ALA A 2 11.76 -8.09 -1.14
CA ALA A 2 10.71 -7.56 -0.26
C ALA A 2 10.38 -8.58 0.86
N LEU A 3 9.96 -8.12 2.03
CA LEU A 3 9.69 -8.88 3.25
C LEU A 3 8.41 -8.35 3.89
N GLY A 4 7.38 -9.16 3.84
CA GLY A 4 5.98 -8.74 3.97
C GLY A 4 5.21 -9.32 2.79
N ASP A 5 3.88 -9.20 2.76
CA ASP A 5 2.96 -9.80 1.76
C ASP A 5 3.22 -9.40 0.28
N MET A 6 4.37 -8.80 -0.02
CA MET A 6 4.92 -8.68 -1.35
C MET A 6 6.34 -9.24 -1.39
N GLN A 7 6.50 -10.43 -1.99
CA GLN A 7 7.73 -11.20 -2.26
C GLN A 7 8.46 -11.85 -1.08
N GLY A 8 9.03 -13.02 -1.36
CA GLY A 8 10.30 -13.42 -0.79
C GLY A 8 10.19 -14.26 0.45
N ALA A 9 9.97 -13.68 1.63
CA ALA A 9 10.03 -14.40 2.89
C ALA A 9 8.69 -14.41 3.60
N GLU A 10 8.02 -15.55 3.54
CA GLU A 10 6.74 -15.74 4.23
C GLU A 10 6.92 -16.37 5.60
N LEU A 11 5.92 -16.19 6.47
CA LEU A 11 5.93 -16.78 7.80
C LEU A 11 5.89 -18.31 7.68
N ALA A 12 6.90 -18.98 8.22
CA ALA A 12 7.04 -20.43 8.08
C ALA A 12 5.79 -21.17 8.58
N GLY A 13 5.15 -21.94 7.69
CA GLY A 13 3.97 -22.75 7.97
C GLY A 13 2.62 -22.08 7.69
N VAL A 14 2.57 -20.74 7.55
CA VAL A 14 1.31 -20.00 7.31
C VAL A 14 1.31 -19.36 5.92
N GLY A 15 2.41 -18.72 5.54
CA GLY A 15 2.48 -17.95 4.30
C GLY A 15 2.13 -16.47 4.51
N ASP A 16 1.86 -15.80 3.39
CA ASP A 16 1.23 -14.48 3.27
C ASP A 16 -0.28 -14.58 3.61
N ASP A 17 -0.81 -13.64 4.40
CA ASP A 17 -2.20 -13.70 4.88
C ASP A 17 -3.21 -13.75 3.72
N THR A 18 -2.92 -13.06 2.62
CA THR A 18 -3.79 -12.97 1.46
C THR A 18 -4.00 -14.32 0.78
N ARG A 19 -3.12 -15.32 0.98
CA ARG A 19 -3.33 -16.70 0.47
C ARG A 19 -4.63 -17.32 0.96
N SER A 20 -5.08 -16.90 2.15
CA SER A 20 -6.32 -17.37 2.79
C SER A 20 -7.55 -16.50 2.48
N TRP A 21 -7.38 -15.32 1.86
CA TRP A 21 -8.45 -14.34 1.63
C TRP A 21 -9.31 -14.72 0.42
N GLY A 22 -10.20 -15.69 0.61
CA GLY A 22 -11.24 -16.04 -0.34
C GLY A 22 -12.61 -16.20 0.32
N PRO A 23 -13.64 -16.61 -0.44
CA PRO A 23 -13.62 -16.96 -1.87
C PRO A 23 -13.46 -15.75 -2.84
N PRO A 24 -13.12 -15.97 -4.12
CA PRO A 24 -12.89 -17.26 -4.79
C PRO A 24 -11.44 -17.76 -4.69
N PHE A 25 -11.27 -19.08 -4.87
CA PHE A 25 -9.99 -19.77 -4.86
C PHE A 25 -9.71 -20.41 -6.23
N VAL A 26 -8.43 -20.46 -6.62
CA VAL A 26 -7.94 -21.26 -7.75
C VAL A 26 -7.00 -22.32 -7.18
N GLY A 27 -7.47 -23.57 -7.12
CA GLY A 27 -6.77 -24.63 -6.39
C GLY A 27 -6.73 -24.31 -4.89
N ARG A 28 -5.52 -24.20 -4.31
CA ARG A 28 -5.32 -23.88 -2.89
C ARG A 28 -5.07 -22.41 -2.60
N GLU A 29 -4.93 -21.58 -3.63
CA GLU A 29 -4.58 -20.17 -3.50
C GLU A 29 -5.81 -19.30 -3.71
N SER A 30 -5.95 -18.23 -2.91
CA SER A 30 -6.98 -17.23 -3.15
C SER A 30 -6.71 -16.47 -4.46
N VAL A 31 -7.77 -16.02 -5.12
CA VAL A 31 -7.62 -15.10 -6.27
C VAL A 31 -6.99 -13.78 -5.81
N TYR A 32 -7.17 -13.38 -4.56
CA TYR A 32 -6.53 -12.20 -3.98
C TYR A 32 -5.00 -12.30 -4.05
N PHE A 33 -4.42 -13.37 -3.49
CA PHE A 33 -2.98 -13.61 -3.50
C PHE A 33 -2.44 -13.66 -4.94
N LEU A 34 -3.12 -14.41 -5.81
CA LEU A 34 -2.71 -14.56 -7.21
C LEU A 34 -2.71 -13.20 -7.96
N SER A 35 -3.62 -12.29 -7.63
CA SER A 35 -3.74 -11.00 -8.29
C SER A 35 -2.55 -10.06 -8.01
N VAL A 36 -2.00 -10.09 -6.78
CA VAL A 36 -0.95 -9.15 -6.34
C VAL A 36 0.44 -9.80 -6.22
N ASN A 37 0.54 -11.13 -6.35
CA ASN A 37 1.80 -11.88 -6.17
C ASN A 37 2.32 -12.62 -7.42
N ARG A 38 1.75 -12.39 -8.62
CA ARG A 38 2.25 -12.96 -9.89
C ARG A 38 3.73 -12.63 -10.15
N ASN A 39 4.44 -13.58 -10.76
CA ASN A 39 5.88 -13.52 -11.11
C ASN A 39 6.86 -13.42 -9.92
N LYS A 40 6.38 -13.54 -8.68
CA LYS A 40 7.22 -13.54 -7.49
C LYS A 40 7.71 -14.95 -7.18
N LYS A 41 8.97 -15.08 -6.75
CA LYS A 41 9.49 -16.31 -6.12
C LYS A 41 9.29 -16.20 -4.61
N SER A 42 8.98 -17.32 -3.95
CA SER A 42 8.72 -17.38 -2.52
C SER A 42 9.65 -18.37 -1.82
N ILE A 43 10.10 -18.00 -0.63
CA ILE A 43 10.79 -18.83 0.36
C ILE A 43 10.11 -18.61 1.72
N ALA A 44 10.01 -19.63 2.55
CA ALA A 44 9.45 -19.49 3.89
C ALA A 44 10.60 -19.36 4.91
N VAL A 45 10.65 -18.25 5.66
CA VAL A 45 11.74 -17.98 6.60
C VAL A 45 11.19 -17.47 7.92
N ASN A 46 11.49 -18.19 9.01
CA ASN A 46 11.18 -17.71 10.35
C ASN A 46 12.21 -16.67 10.81
N MET A 47 11.91 -15.39 10.63
CA MET A 47 12.79 -14.27 11.01
C MET A 47 12.97 -14.09 12.53
N LYS A 48 12.11 -14.71 13.36
CA LYS A 48 12.32 -14.71 14.82
C LYS A 48 13.51 -15.58 15.22
N ASN A 49 13.89 -16.56 14.39
CA ASN A 49 15.09 -17.35 14.59
C ASN A 49 16.31 -16.55 14.08
N PRO A 50 17.41 -16.42 14.86
CA PRO A 50 18.63 -15.74 14.41
C PRO A 50 19.17 -16.25 13.07
N LYS A 51 19.02 -17.55 12.77
CA LYS A 51 19.39 -18.13 11.46
C LYS A 51 18.50 -17.60 10.33
N GLY A 52 17.20 -17.43 10.58
CA GLY A 52 16.28 -16.86 9.61
C GLY A 52 16.60 -15.39 9.33
N ALA A 53 16.82 -14.58 10.37
CA ALA A 53 17.26 -13.19 10.21
C ALA A 53 18.60 -13.09 9.46
N LYS A 54 19.52 -14.06 9.65
CA LYS A 54 20.77 -14.13 8.88
C LYS A 54 20.51 -14.35 7.39
N ILE A 55 19.65 -15.31 7.01
CA ILE A 55 19.27 -15.55 5.61
C ILE A 55 18.73 -14.27 4.96
N ILE A 56 17.88 -13.55 5.67
CA ILE A 56 17.33 -12.29 5.18
C ILE A 56 18.42 -11.24 4.95
N ARG A 57 19.35 -11.08 5.89
CA ARG A 57 20.49 -10.16 5.73
C ARG A 57 21.37 -10.53 4.53
N GLU A 58 21.65 -11.81 4.32
CA GLU A 58 22.42 -12.28 3.17
C GLU A 58 21.70 -11.99 1.84
N LEU A 59 20.38 -12.17 1.79
CA LEU A 59 19.58 -11.82 0.62
C LEU A 59 19.53 -10.30 0.39
N ALA A 60 19.46 -9.50 1.47
CA ALA A 60 19.49 -8.05 1.38
C ALA A 60 20.84 -7.54 0.84
N ALA A 61 21.96 -8.16 1.25
CA ALA A 61 23.31 -7.79 0.81
C ALA A 61 23.54 -7.92 -0.70
N VAL A 62 22.76 -8.75 -1.39
CA VAL A 62 22.83 -8.96 -2.85
C VAL A 62 21.61 -8.39 -3.59
N SER A 63 20.72 -7.68 -2.88
CA SER A 63 19.49 -7.11 -3.45
C SER A 63 19.63 -5.61 -3.70
N ASP A 64 19.00 -5.14 -4.76
CA ASP A 64 18.95 -3.70 -5.05
C ASP A 64 17.94 -2.93 -4.18
N VAL A 65 16.82 -3.59 -3.89
CA VAL A 65 15.66 -2.99 -3.21
C VAL A 65 15.22 -3.93 -2.09
N PHE A 66 14.95 -3.35 -0.93
CA PHE A 66 14.32 -4.02 0.20
C PHE A 66 12.99 -3.36 0.52
N VAL A 67 11.86 -4.06 0.45
CA VAL A 67 10.54 -3.47 0.74
C VAL A 67 9.89 -4.22 1.90
N GLU A 68 9.30 -3.51 2.84
CA GLU A 68 8.60 -4.13 3.96
C GLU A 68 7.41 -3.30 4.41
N ASN A 69 6.41 -3.95 5.01
CA ASN A 69 5.19 -3.29 5.47
C ASN A 69 4.84 -3.59 6.94
N TYR A 70 5.85 -3.84 7.78
CA TYR A 70 5.64 -4.07 9.20
C TYR A 70 5.40 -2.75 9.94
N VAL A 71 4.73 -2.84 11.09
CA VAL A 71 4.62 -1.71 12.02
C VAL A 71 6.04 -1.20 12.38
N PRO A 72 6.27 0.13 12.39
CA PRO A 72 7.55 0.73 12.72
C PRO A 72 8.31 0.09 13.88
N GLY A 73 9.61 -0.14 13.67
CA GLY A 73 10.52 -0.74 14.64
C GLY A 73 10.40 -2.26 14.80
N LYS A 74 9.41 -2.93 14.19
CA LYS A 74 9.26 -4.39 14.31
C LYS A 74 10.47 -5.15 13.76
N LEU A 75 10.94 -4.81 12.57
CA LEU A 75 12.10 -5.44 11.94
C LEU A 75 13.42 -5.00 12.59
N ALA A 76 13.51 -3.77 13.12
CA ALA A 76 14.67 -3.32 13.89
C ALA A 76 14.94 -4.21 15.11
N LYS A 77 13.89 -4.66 15.81
CA LYS A 77 14.01 -5.63 16.92
C LYS A 77 14.58 -6.99 16.48
N MET A 78 14.61 -7.30 15.19
CA MET A 78 15.15 -8.53 14.61
C MET A 78 16.52 -8.31 13.93
N GLY A 79 17.08 -7.10 14.01
CA GLY A 79 18.31 -6.71 13.30
C GLY A 79 18.12 -6.68 11.78
N LEU A 80 16.91 -6.27 11.35
CA LEU A 80 16.48 -6.17 9.96
C LEU A 80 15.93 -4.78 9.63
N GLY A 81 16.07 -3.80 10.53
CA GLY A 81 15.69 -2.42 10.25
C GLY A 81 16.66 -1.75 9.28
N TYR A 82 16.27 -0.57 8.76
CA TYR A 82 17.10 0.17 7.81
C TYR A 82 18.55 0.35 8.28
N GLU A 83 18.76 0.80 9.51
CA GLU A 83 20.11 1.02 10.05
C GLU A 83 20.96 -0.26 10.14
N ASP A 84 20.33 -1.42 10.34
CA ASP A 84 21.03 -2.70 10.37
C ASP A 84 21.38 -3.18 8.97
N ILE A 85 20.45 -3.05 8.03
CA ILE A 85 20.65 -3.44 6.63
C ILE A 85 21.65 -2.50 5.94
N ASN A 86 21.60 -1.19 6.22
CA ASN A 86 22.50 -0.20 5.63
C ASN A 86 23.99 -0.48 5.97
N LYS A 87 24.28 -1.07 7.13
CA LYS A 87 25.65 -1.48 7.50
C LYS A 87 26.23 -2.56 6.59
N ILE A 88 25.39 -3.47 6.09
CA ILE A 88 25.80 -4.60 5.24
C ILE A 88 25.55 -4.35 3.76
N ALA A 89 24.63 -3.45 3.43
CA ALA A 89 24.17 -3.16 2.07
C ALA A 89 23.95 -1.63 1.90
N PRO A 90 25.01 -0.80 1.96
CA PRO A 90 24.88 0.66 1.89
C PRO A 90 24.36 1.19 0.53
N HIS A 91 24.28 0.31 -0.47
CA HIS A 91 23.72 0.57 -1.78
C HIS A 91 22.20 0.32 -1.84
N ILE A 92 21.58 -0.27 -0.82
CA ILE A 92 20.20 -0.74 -0.93
C ILE A 92 19.19 0.41 -0.90
N VAL A 93 18.15 0.32 -1.72
CA VAL A 93 16.96 1.16 -1.56
C VAL A 93 16.02 0.42 -0.60
N TYR A 94 15.99 0.84 0.67
CA TYR A 94 15.11 0.27 1.69
C TYR A 94 13.80 1.05 1.71
N CYS A 95 12.66 0.38 1.62
CA CYS A 95 11.34 0.98 1.59
C CYS A 95 10.45 0.38 2.66
N SER A 96 9.91 1.24 3.52
CA SER A 96 8.87 0.90 4.49
C SER A 96 7.52 1.39 3.99
N ILE A 97 6.49 0.56 4.07
CA ILE A 97 5.11 0.91 3.77
C ILE A 97 4.27 0.73 5.04
N THR A 98 3.79 1.82 5.63
CA THR A 98 3.08 1.77 6.91
C THR A 98 1.73 2.48 6.85
N GLY A 99 0.92 2.39 7.91
CA GLY A 99 -0.35 3.13 7.97
C GLY A 99 -0.16 4.65 8.03
N TYR A 100 0.78 5.09 8.88
CA TYR A 100 0.89 6.49 9.31
C TYR A 100 2.31 7.06 9.23
N GLY A 101 3.27 6.32 8.67
CA GLY A 101 4.68 6.71 8.57
C GLY A 101 5.52 6.17 9.73
N GLN A 102 6.83 6.41 9.65
CA GLN A 102 7.80 6.06 10.70
C GLN A 102 7.83 7.06 11.85
N THR A 103 7.12 8.19 11.73
CA THR A 103 7.14 9.31 12.69
C THR A 103 5.73 9.84 12.97
N GLY A 104 5.61 10.73 13.95
CA GLY A 104 4.35 11.35 14.33
C GLY A 104 3.53 10.53 15.34
N PRO A 105 2.39 11.06 15.81
CA PRO A 105 1.69 10.53 16.97
C PRO A 105 1.03 9.15 16.74
N LYS A 106 0.79 8.76 15.48
CA LYS A 106 0.12 7.51 15.11
C LYS A 106 1.06 6.44 14.56
N PHE A 107 2.37 6.65 14.57
CA PHE A 107 3.33 5.76 13.88
C PHE A 107 3.31 4.30 14.35
N GLN A 108 2.96 4.04 15.62
CA GLN A 108 2.83 2.66 16.14
C GLN A 108 1.48 2.00 15.88
N GLN A 109 0.53 2.71 15.28
CA GLN A 109 -0.79 2.15 14.97
C GLN A 109 -0.74 1.31 13.69
N ALA A 110 -1.47 0.19 13.69
CA ALA A 110 -1.65 -0.60 12.48
C ALA A 110 -2.43 0.21 11.43
N GLY A 111 -1.99 0.12 10.18
CA GLY A 111 -2.63 0.75 9.03
C GLY A 111 -3.46 -0.25 8.25
N TYR A 112 -4.73 0.07 8.02
CA TYR A 112 -5.60 -0.66 7.11
C TYR A 112 -6.22 0.32 6.12
N ASP A 113 -6.41 -0.09 4.88
CA ASP A 113 -6.93 0.73 3.78
C ASP A 113 -8.21 1.48 4.16
N SER A 114 -9.19 0.80 4.75
CA SER A 114 -10.47 1.40 5.13
C SER A 114 -10.31 2.51 6.17
N VAL A 115 -9.44 2.31 7.15
CA VAL A 115 -9.17 3.29 8.21
C VAL A 115 -8.42 4.48 7.64
N ALA A 116 -7.40 4.24 6.81
CA ALA A 116 -6.65 5.30 6.16
C ALA A 116 -7.54 6.11 5.21
N ALA A 117 -8.41 5.46 4.43
CA ALA A 117 -9.40 6.10 3.57
C ALA A 117 -10.41 6.95 4.36
N ALA A 118 -10.84 6.48 5.53
CA ALA A 118 -11.74 7.24 6.40
C ALA A 118 -11.06 8.50 6.95
N VAL A 119 -9.90 8.33 7.59
CA VAL A 119 -9.17 9.41 8.28
C VAL A 119 -8.63 10.45 7.30
N SER A 120 -8.28 10.06 6.08
CA SER A 120 -7.84 10.96 5.02
C SER A 120 -8.98 11.70 4.31
N GLY A 121 -10.25 11.36 4.57
CA GLY A 121 -11.40 12.04 3.97
C GLY A 121 -11.89 11.46 2.63
N LEU A 122 -11.34 10.34 2.14
CA LEU A 122 -11.86 9.67 0.94
C LEU A 122 -13.32 9.25 1.12
N LEU A 123 -13.64 8.63 2.26
CA LEU A 123 -15.01 8.22 2.55
C LEU A 123 -15.94 9.43 2.68
N HIS A 124 -15.45 10.53 3.24
CA HIS A 124 -16.24 11.76 3.40
C HIS A 124 -16.78 12.30 2.07
N ILE A 125 -16.03 12.11 0.97
CA ILE A 125 -16.41 12.58 -0.37
C ILE A 125 -17.01 11.49 -1.27
N THR A 126 -17.13 10.26 -0.78
CA THR A 126 -17.59 9.11 -1.59
C THR A 126 -18.96 8.62 -1.10
N GLY A 127 -19.93 8.57 -2.01
CA GLY A 127 -21.29 8.07 -1.75
C GLY A 127 -22.38 9.00 -2.30
N PRO A 128 -23.66 8.64 -2.09
CA PRO A 128 -24.79 9.51 -2.41
C PRO A 128 -24.70 10.84 -1.64
N GLU A 129 -25.23 11.92 -2.23
CA GLU A 129 -25.18 13.27 -1.67
C GLU A 129 -25.72 13.35 -0.24
N ASP A 130 -26.93 12.81 -0.02
CA ASP A 130 -27.58 12.75 1.30
C ASP A 130 -27.41 11.39 1.99
N GLY A 131 -26.44 10.58 1.55
CA GLY A 131 -26.20 9.24 2.07
C GLY A 131 -25.04 9.14 3.06
N GLU A 132 -24.91 7.98 3.70
CA GLU A 132 -23.75 7.64 4.52
C GLU A 132 -22.47 7.53 3.66
N PRO A 133 -21.27 7.80 4.24
CA PRO A 133 -20.00 7.55 3.58
C PRO A 133 -19.87 6.10 3.09
N ILE A 134 -19.47 5.93 1.83
CA ILE A 134 -19.28 4.61 1.23
C ILE A 134 -17.81 4.43 0.85
N ARG A 135 -17.24 3.27 1.20
CA ARG A 135 -15.90 2.89 0.77
C ARG A 135 -15.90 2.52 -0.73
N PRO A 136 -14.88 2.92 -1.51
CA PRO A 136 -14.68 2.40 -2.86
C PRO A 136 -14.65 0.86 -2.92
N GLY A 137 -15.09 0.29 -4.05
CA GLY A 137 -15.18 -1.16 -4.25
C GLY A 137 -13.84 -1.90 -4.29
N VAL A 138 -12.72 -1.18 -4.29
CA VAL A 138 -11.35 -1.72 -4.22
C VAL A 138 -10.57 -0.99 -3.12
N ALA A 139 -9.44 -1.56 -2.70
CA ALA A 139 -8.54 -0.94 -1.72
C ALA A 139 -7.77 0.24 -2.36
N MET A 140 -8.47 1.36 -2.57
CA MET A 140 -7.94 2.49 -3.32
C MET A 140 -6.73 3.13 -2.65
N THR A 141 -6.69 3.15 -1.32
CA THR A 141 -5.54 3.68 -0.58
C THR A 141 -4.33 2.76 -0.74
N ASP A 142 -4.51 1.44 -0.59
CA ASP A 142 -3.42 0.48 -0.79
C ASP A 142 -2.87 0.55 -2.23
N LEU A 143 -3.75 0.64 -3.23
CA LEU A 143 -3.36 0.76 -4.63
C LEU A 143 -2.60 2.07 -4.89
N ALA A 144 -3.09 3.20 -4.38
CA ALA A 144 -2.42 4.48 -4.50
C ALA A 144 -1.05 4.46 -3.81
N THR A 145 -0.95 3.94 -2.59
CA THR A 145 0.32 3.80 -1.88
C THR A 145 1.29 2.91 -2.62
N GLY A 146 0.85 1.77 -3.17
CA GLY A 146 1.69 0.91 -3.99
C GLY A 146 2.28 1.64 -5.21
N LEU A 147 1.48 2.47 -5.89
CA LEU A 147 1.93 3.28 -7.01
C LEU A 147 2.92 4.38 -6.60
N TYR A 148 2.66 5.09 -5.50
CA TYR A 148 3.59 6.07 -4.94
C TYR A 148 4.91 5.42 -4.52
N THR A 149 4.85 4.27 -3.85
CA THR A 149 6.03 3.50 -3.44
C THR A 149 6.84 3.05 -4.65
N TYR A 150 6.19 2.55 -5.70
CA TYR A 150 6.87 2.20 -6.94
C TYR A 150 7.63 3.40 -7.52
N GLY A 151 6.98 4.56 -7.64
CA GLY A 151 7.62 5.79 -8.11
C GLY A 151 8.80 6.22 -7.24
N ALA A 152 8.66 6.14 -5.91
CA ALA A 152 9.72 6.47 -4.96
C ALA A 152 10.92 5.52 -5.08
N ILE A 153 10.68 4.21 -5.24
CA ILE A 153 11.74 3.21 -5.45
C ILE A 153 12.49 3.51 -6.75
N MET A 154 11.79 3.82 -7.84
CA MET A 154 12.41 4.16 -9.11
C MET A 154 13.29 5.42 -8.99
N ALA A 155 12.81 6.45 -8.30
CA ALA A 155 13.61 7.64 -8.02
C ALA A 155 14.83 7.33 -7.13
N GLY A 156 14.65 6.45 -6.13
CA GLY A 156 15.73 5.98 -5.26
C GLY A 156 16.82 5.21 -6.00
N LEU A 157 16.44 4.35 -6.94
CA LEU A 157 17.38 3.63 -7.80
C LEU A 157 18.15 4.58 -8.73
N LEU A 158 17.48 5.63 -9.25
CA LEU A 158 18.14 6.67 -10.04
C LEU A 158 19.14 7.49 -9.22
N GLN A 159 18.79 7.84 -7.97
CA GLN A 159 19.71 8.48 -7.04
C GLN A 159 20.94 7.59 -6.81
N ARG A 160 20.71 6.31 -6.48
CA ARG A 160 21.77 5.34 -6.25
C ARG A 160 22.71 5.21 -7.45
N TYR A 161 22.18 5.21 -8.67
CA TYR A 161 22.99 5.18 -9.88
C TYR A 161 23.97 6.36 -9.97
N LYS A 162 23.57 7.53 -9.48
CA LYS A 162 24.41 8.75 -9.49
C LYS A 162 25.41 8.81 -8.33
N THR A 163 25.04 8.28 -7.15
CA THR A 163 25.80 8.48 -5.91
C THR A 163 26.52 7.23 -5.41
N GLY A 164 26.17 6.05 -5.93
CA GLY A 164 26.56 4.74 -5.40
C GLY A 164 25.90 4.37 -4.06
N LYS A 165 25.05 5.23 -3.50
CA LYS A 165 24.45 5.06 -2.16
C LYS A 165 22.95 4.90 -2.23
N GLY A 166 22.45 3.96 -1.43
CA GLY A 166 21.04 3.75 -1.17
C GLY A 166 20.40 4.84 -0.32
N LEU A 167 19.18 4.58 0.13
CA LEU A 167 18.39 5.46 1.00
C LEU A 167 17.26 4.68 1.67
N HIS A 168 16.66 5.28 2.70
CA HIS A 168 15.39 4.85 3.28
C HIS A 168 14.23 5.64 2.68
N ILE A 169 13.23 4.94 2.16
CA ILE A 169 11.95 5.47 1.70
C ILE A 169 10.90 5.14 2.75
N ASP A 170 10.26 6.16 3.32
CA ASP A 170 9.09 6.02 4.19
C ASP A 170 7.82 6.37 3.41
N CYS A 171 7.07 5.35 3.00
CA CYS A 171 5.76 5.49 2.38
C CYS A 171 4.66 5.12 3.38
N ASN A 172 3.53 5.84 3.33
CA ASN A 172 2.42 5.50 4.20
C ASN A 172 1.04 5.78 3.59
N LEU A 173 0.06 4.98 4.04
CA LEU A 173 -1.32 5.00 3.55
C LEU A 173 -1.96 6.38 3.70
N LEU A 174 -1.80 7.01 4.87
CA LEU A 174 -2.41 8.31 5.15
C LEU A 174 -1.92 9.40 4.18
N SER A 175 -0.61 9.56 4.02
CA SER A 175 -0.01 10.57 3.14
C SER A 175 -0.39 10.33 1.67
N SER A 176 -0.35 9.07 1.22
CA SER A 176 -0.76 8.71 -0.14
C SER A 176 -2.22 9.09 -0.40
N GLN A 177 -3.13 8.78 0.53
CA GLN A 177 -4.54 9.05 0.31
C GLN A 177 -4.89 10.54 0.43
N VAL A 178 -4.25 11.27 1.34
CA VAL A 178 -4.38 12.74 1.40
C VAL A 178 -3.92 13.38 0.10
N ALA A 179 -2.82 12.90 -0.51
CA ALA A 179 -2.37 13.38 -1.80
C ALA A 179 -3.40 13.13 -2.91
N CYS A 180 -4.13 12.02 -2.86
CA CYS A 180 -5.20 11.69 -3.82
C CYS A 180 -6.44 12.61 -3.73
N LEU A 181 -6.60 13.42 -2.68
CA LEU A 181 -7.69 14.40 -2.62
C LEU A 181 -7.51 15.53 -3.64
N THR A 182 -6.29 15.81 -4.08
CA THR A 182 -5.97 16.79 -5.13
C THR A 182 -6.70 18.15 -4.93
N TYR A 183 -7.58 18.52 -5.85
CA TYR A 183 -8.32 19.78 -5.84
C TYR A 183 -9.38 19.85 -4.73
N ILE A 184 -9.85 18.71 -4.21
CA ILE A 184 -10.79 18.69 -3.08
C ILE A 184 -10.12 19.25 -1.82
N ALA A 185 -8.88 18.80 -1.54
CA ALA A 185 -8.08 19.40 -0.48
C ALA A 185 -7.75 20.86 -0.80
N GLY A 186 -7.44 21.16 -2.07
CA GLY A 186 -7.21 22.51 -2.55
C GLY A 186 -8.38 23.47 -2.29
N ASN A 187 -9.63 23.03 -2.46
CA ASN A 187 -10.82 23.84 -2.20
C ASN A 187 -10.91 24.27 -0.74
N TYR A 188 -10.64 23.35 0.19
CA TYR A 188 -10.63 23.69 1.61
C TYR A 188 -9.46 24.61 1.95
N LEU A 189 -8.24 24.25 1.53
CA LEU A 189 -7.03 25.01 1.88
C LEU A 189 -7.06 26.46 1.34
N ASN A 190 -7.51 26.65 0.11
CA ASN A 190 -7.47 27.96 -0.55
C ASN A 190 -8.76 28.77 -0.39
N CYS A 191 -9.91 28.10 -0.20
CA CYS A 191 -11.21 28.77 -0.22
C CYS A 191 -12.09 28.47 1.00
N GLN A 192 -11.59 27.70 1.99
CA GLN A 192 -12.35 27.27 3.17
C GLN A 192 -13.67 26.58 2.83
N LYS A 193 -13.74 25.98 1.62
CA LYS A 193 -14.93 25.28 1.15
C LYS A 193 -14.79 23.80 1.46
N GLU A 194 -15.52 23.37 2.49
CA GLU A 194 -15.57 21.96 2.87
C GLU A 194 -16.19 21.11 1.76
N ALA A 195 -15.63 19.92 1.56
CA ALA A 195 -16.14 18.97 0.60
C ALA A 195 -17.43 18.31 1.11
N LYS A 196 -18.28 17.89 0.18
CA LYS A 196 -19.43 17.02 0.44
C LYS A 196 -19.48 15.92 -0.61
N ARG A 197 -20.33 14.92 -0.36
CA ARG A 197 -20.67 13.90 -1.36
C ARG A 197 -21.55 14.52 -2.44
N TRP A 198 -21.36 14.08 -3.68
CA TRP A 198 -22.12 14.55 -4.85
C TRP A 198 -22.76 13.39 -5.63
N GLY A 199 -22.73 12.17 -5.09
CA GLY A 199 -23.12 10.98 -5.86
C GLY A 199 -22.26 10.85 -7.11
N THR A 200 -22.90 10.97 -8.28
CA THR A 200 -22.21 10.86 -9.57
C THR A 200 -21.91 12.22 -10.22
N ALA A 201 -22.34 13.33 -9.61
CA ALA A 201 -22.18 14.67 -10.16
C ALA A 201 -20.82 15.29 -9.85
N HIS A 202 -20.36 16.16 -10.75
CA HIS A 202 -19.19 17.00 -10.51
C HIS A 202 -19.55 18.28 -9.75
N ALA A 203 -18.77 18.63 -8.73
CA ALA A 203 -19.03 19.76 -7.84
C ALA A 203 -19.02 21.15 -8.51
N SER A 204 -18.41 21.27 -9.69
CA SER A 204 -18.15 22.58 -10.35
C SER A 204 -18.47 22.63 -11.84
N ILE A 205 -18.86 21.50 -12.45
CA ILE A 205 -19.07 21.42 -13.91
C ILE A 205 -20.45 20.83 -14.12
N VAL A 206 -21.31 21.56 -14.82
CA VAL A 206 -22.71 21.15 -15.07
C VAL A 206 -23.03 21.42 -16.55
N PRO A 207 -23.52 20.42 -17.32
CA PRO A 207 -23.82 19.04 -16.91
C PRO A 207 -22.59 18.12 -16.91
N TYR A 208 -22.27 17.52 -15.77
CA TYR A 208 -21.25 16.45 -15.66
C TYR A 208 -21.67 15.48 -14.55
N GLN A 209 -22.39 14.43 -14.93
CA GLN A 209 -22.87 13.38 -14.03
C GLN A 209 -23.23 12.11 -14.81
N ILE A 210 -23.43 10.98 -14.13
CA ILE A 210 -23.93 9.77 -14.77
C ILE A 210 -25.42 9.96 -15.06
N TYR A 211 -25.78 9.88 -16.33
CA TYR A 211 -27.17 9.78 -16.78
C TYR A 211 -27.47 8.32 -17.08
N GLY A 212 -28.61 7.81 -16.58
CA GLY A 212 -28.98 6.42 -16.78
C GLY A 212 -29.11 6.09 -18.27
N ILE A 213 -28.24 5.20 -18.78
CA ILE A 213 -28.47 4.50 -20.04
C ILE A 213 -29.12 3.17 -19.65
N TYR A 214 -30.38 2.97 -20.03
CA TYR A 214 -31.06 1.69 -19.86
C TYR A 214 -30.38 0.65 -20.76
N ILE A 215 -29.38 -0.06 -20.23
CA ILE A 215 -28.94 -1.32 -20.82
C ILE A 215 -29.91 -2.37 -20.29
N ARG A 216 -30.92 -2.73 -21.10
CA ARG A 216 -31.63 -4.00 -20.90
C ARG A 216 -30.58 -5.10 -21.01
N THR A 217 -30.17 -5.67 -19.88
CA THR A 217 -29.48 -6.96 -19.91
C THR A 217 -30.44 -7.95 -20.57
N ALA A 218 -30.01 -8.52 -21.70
CA ALA A 218 -30.76 -9.57 -22.36
C ALA A 218 -30.98 -10.72 -21.36
N ASN A 219 -32.23 -11.18 -21.34
CA ASN A 219 -32.80 -12.27 -20.56
C ASN A 219 -31.80 -13.39 -20.15
N PRO A 220 -31.67 -13.76 -18.85
CA PRO A 220 -30.81 -14.85 -18.40
C PRO A 220 -31.42 -16.25 -18.65
N SER A 221 -32.10 -16.44 -19.78
CA SER A 221 -32.72 -17.72 -20.17
C SER A 221 -32.16 -18.20 -21.51
N CYS A 222 -30.91 -18.67 -21.51
CA CYS A 222 -30.33 -19.61 -22.47
C CYS A 222 -29.17 -20.35 -21.80
#